data_AF-A0A7J4JWH1-F1
#
_entry.id   AF-A0A7J4JWH1-F1
#
_cell.length_a   1.000
_cell.length_b   1.000
_cell.length_c   1.000
_cell.angle_alpha   90.00
_cell.angle_beta   90.00
_cell.angle_gamma   90.00
#
_symmetry.space_group_name_H-M   'P 1'
#
loop_
_entity.id
_entity.type
_entity.pdbx_description
1 polymer ?
#
loop_
_entity_poly.entity_id
_entity_poly.type
_entity_poly.pdbx_seq_one_letter_code
_entity_poly.pdbx_strand_id
1 'polypeptide(L)' 'MARVFQKGVKAVVLAGRRKGDAVEVTEVVDNNLVRVKGAKGKERKMNTKHLKPV' A
#
# COMPACT_ATOMS: atom_id res chain seq x y z
N MET A 1 15.73 9.61 -0.21
CA MET A 1 14.69 9.90 -1.21
C MET A 1 13.37 9.33 -0.69
N ALA A 2 12.47 10.16 -0.15
CA ALA A 2 11.19 9.69 0.35
C ALA A 2 10.34 9.23 -0.84
N ARG A 3 10.03 7.92 -0.91
CA ARG A 3 9.12 7.39 -1.93
C ARG A 3 7.72 7.91 -1.62
N VAL A 4 7.27 8.90 -2.37
CA VAL A 4 5.91 9.46 -2.27
C VAL A 4 4.96 8.43 -2.84
N PHE A 5 4.11 7.83 -2.01
CA PHE A 5 3.00 7.01 -2.49
C PHE A 5 1.97 7.90 -3.16
N GLN A 6 1.51 7.53 -4.34
CA GLN A 6 0.46 8.22 -5.08
C GLN A 6 -0.67 7.24 -5.41
N LYS A 7 -1.87 7.77 -5.71
CA LYS A 7 -2.99 6.95 -6.16
C LYS A 7 -2.62 6.22 -7.47
N GLY A 8 -2.97 4.93 -7.55
CA GLY A 8 -2.65 4.04 -8.67
C GLY A 8 -1.29 3.34 -8.56
N VAL A 9 -0.49 3.63 -7.55
CA VAL A 9 0.80 2.94 -7.34
C VAL A 9 0.57 1.51 -6.89
N LYS A 10 1.17 0.55 -7.61
CA LYS A 10 1.24 -0.84 -7.18
C LYS A 10 2.34 -1.00 -6.14
N ALA A 11 2.05 -1.77 -5.10
CA ALA A 11 2.99 -2.05 -4.03
C ALA A 11 2.85 -3.49 -3.54
N VAL A 12 3.92 -4.01 -2.96
CA VAL A 12 3.94 -5.30 -2.28
C VAL A 12 3.96 -5.07 -0.77
N VAL A 13 3.13 -5.81 -0.06
CA VAL A 13 3.12 -5.83 1.41
C VAL A 13 4.40 -6.50 1.91
N LEU A 14 5.18 -5.80 2.74
CA LEU A 14 6.44 -6.30 3.29
C LEU A 14 6.31 -6.95 4.68
N ALA A 15 5.22 -6.68 5.40
CA ALA A 15 5.08 -7.05 6.81
C ALA A 15 3.70 -7.64 7.16
N GLY A 16 3.67 -8.44 8.22
CA GLY A 16 2.47 -9.07 8.78
C GLY A 16 2.01 -10.33 8.03
N ARG A 17 0.79 -10.79 8.35
CA ARG A 17 0.19 -12.03 7.80
C ARG A 17 -0.02 -12.03 6.28
N ARG A 18 0.12 -10.87 5.63
CA ARG A 18 -0.14 -10.67 4.19
C ARG A 18 1.13 -10.27 3.44
N LYS A 19 2.30 -10.51 4.03
CA LYS A 19 3.59 -10.28 3.38
C LYS A 19 3.64 -11.02 2.04
N GLY A 20 4.01 -10.32 0.98
CA GLY A 20 4.03 -10.85 -0.39
C GLY A 20 2.78 -10.51 -1.22
N ASP A 21 1.69 -10.06 -0.61
CA ASP A 21 0.50 -9.65 -1.36
C ASP A 21 0.77 -8.40 -2.21
N ALA A 22 0.38 -8.46 -3.48
CA ALA A 22 0.28 -7.29 -4.34
C ALA A 22 -0.98 -6.48 -4.01
N VAL A 23 -0.80 -5.19 -3.86
CA VAL A 23 -1.86 -4.22 -3.56
C VAL A 23 -1.69 -2.97 -4.40
N GLU A 24 -2.76 -2.24 -4.62
CA GLU A 24 -2.76 -0.96 -5.32
C GLU A 24 -3.20 0.15 -4.37
N VAL A 25 -2.49 1.28 -4.35
CA VAL A 25 -2.83 2.43 -3.53
C VAL A 25 -4.01 3.16 -4.17
N THR A 26 -5.15 3.19 -3.49
CA THR A 26 -6.36 3.87 -3.98
C THR A 26 -6.45 5.32 -3.51
N GLU A 27 -5.83 5.64 -2.37
CA GLU A 27 -5.88 6.98 -1.76
C GLU A 27 -4.71 7.17 -0.79
N VAL A 28 -4.18 8.40 -0.74
CA VAL A 28 -3.23 8.81 0.30
C VAL A 28 -4.02 9.53 1.38
N VAL A 29 -4.05 8.95 2.57
CA VAL A 29 -4.82 9.50 3.70
C VAL A 29 -3.96 10.49 4.47
N ASP A 30 -2.69 10.13 4.70
CA ASP A 30 -1.68 10.94 5.37
C ASP A 30 -0.30 10.63 4.78
N ASN A 31 0.72 11.39 5.21
CA ASN A 31 2.12 11.19 4.81
C ASN A 31 2.63 9.74 4.99
N ASN A 32 2.15 9.03 6.01
CA ASN A 32 2.57 7.65 6.32
C ASN A 32 1.42 6.63 6.25
N LEU A 33 0.22 7.04 5.84
CA LEU A 33 -0.96 6.18 5.82
C LEU A 33 -1.63 6.24 4.45
N VAL A 34 -1.81 5.08 3.85
CA VAL A 34 -2.45 4.96 2.54
C VAL A 34 -3.59 3.96 2.60
N ARG A 35 -4.59 4.15 1.76
CA ARG A 35 -5.63 3.17 1.49
C ARG A 35 -5.16 2.32 0.33
N VAL A 36 -5.19 1.00 0.51
CA VAL A 36 -4.76 0.04 -0.50
C VAL A 36 -5.87 -0.96 -0.78
N LYS A 37 -6.01 -1.35 -2.05
CA LYS A 37 -6.91 -2.38 -2.54
C LYS A 37 -6.10 -3.62 -2.90
N GLY A 38 -6.46 -4.74 -2.30
CA GLY A 38 -5.85 -6.04 -2.64
C GLY A 38 -6.54 -6.71 -3.82
N ALA A 39 -5.95 -7.79 -4.33
CA ALA A 39 -6.48 -8.56 -5.47
C ALA A 39 -7.96 -9.01 -5.30
N LYS A 40 -8.39 -9.28 -4.07
CA LYS A 40 -9.79 -9.65 -3.75
C LYS A 40 -10.75 -8.46 -3.65
N GLY A 41 -10.37 -7.28 -4.13
CA GLY A 41 -11.18 -6.06 -4.10
C GLY A 41 -11.35 -5.42 -2.72
N LYS A 42 -10.88 -6.05 -1.64
CA LYS A 42 -10.96 -5.50 -0.28
C LYS A 42 -9.98 -4.35 -0.08
N GLU A 43 -10.53 -3.20 0.26
CA GLU A 43 -9.77 -2.03 0.68
C GLU A 43 -9.39 -2.10 2.16
N ARG A 44 -8.24 -1.50 2.49
CA ARG A 44 -7.76 -1.37 3.87
C ARG A 44 -6.84 -0.17 3.98
N LYS A 45 -6.73 0.39 5.19
CA LYS A 45 -5.68 1.36 5.49
C LYS A 45 -4.40 0.63 5.88
N MET A 46 -3.26 1.13 5.43
CA MET A 46 -1.95 0.52 5.66
C MET A 46 -0.85 1.56 5.72
N ASN A 47 0.13 1.34 6.60
CA ASN A 47 1.26 2.23 6.73
C ASN A 47 2.22 2.05 5.55
N THR A 48 2.71 3.16 5.00
CA THR A 48 3.66 3.20 3.88
C THR A 48 4.96 2.47 4.20
N LYS A 49 5.38 2.40 5.46
CA LYS A 49 6.56 1.65 5.93
C LYS A 49 6.46 0.14 5.68
N HIS A 50 5.25 -0.39 5.57
CA HIS A 50 5.00 -1.81 5.33
C HIS A 50 4.77 -2.13 3.85
N LEU A 51 4.95 -1.15 2.96
CA LEU A 51 4.71 -1.28 1.54
C LEU A 51 6.00 -1.01 0.77
N LYS A 52 6.25 -1.82 -0.26
CA LYS A 52 7.30 -1.58 -1.25
C LYS A 52 6.64 -1.30 -2.59
N PRO A 53 6.71 -0.05 -3.11
CA PRO A 53 6.20 0.22 -4.45
C PRO A 53 7.06 -0.52 -5.49
N VAL A 54 6.37 -1.04 -6.50
CA VAL A 54 6.89 -1.85 -7.62
C VAL A 54 6.80 -1.06 -8.91
#